data_AF-A0A1Z4RW90-F1
#
_entry.id   AF-A0A1Z4RW90-F1
#
_cell.length_a   1.000
_cell.length_b   1.000
_cell.length_c   1.000
_cell.angle_alpha   90.00
_cell.angle_beta   90.00
_cell.angle_gamma   90.00
#
_symmetry.space_group_name_H-M   'P 1'
#
loop_
_entity.id
_entity.type
_entity.pdbx_description
1 polymer ?
#
loop_
_entity_poly.entity_id
_entity_poly.type
_entity_poly.pdbx_seq_one_letter_code
_entity_poly.pdbx_strand_id
1 'polypeptide(L)'
;MSHFNAKTLSFYAIAIGSVLLLFRTVSVYGETKLKAPINIDGSYQFIEADLPSCLQDQQLQLNIEQSGIYLFGNITTNAKSPAQQVSEIPMSGDFKGHQIIMSGKGNLANCDSPLQLTIQGEHRKHNLVGTIKDSLSNSESTFIAKYQQSKSAPTEATKGH
;
A
#
# COMPACT_ATOMS: atom_id res chain seq x y z
N MET A 1 10.88 -29.41 58.69
CA MET A 1 10.47 -29.46 57.28
C MET A 1 11.15 -28.32 56.52
N SER A 2 12.22 -28.59 55.78
CA SER A 2 12.76 -27.67 54.77
C SER A 2 13.62 -28.49 53.81
N HIS A 3 13.00 -29.00 52.74
CA HIS A 3 13.68 -29.70 51.65
C HIS A 3 13.98 -28.73 50.51
N PHE A 4 14.56 -27.57 50.82
CA PHE A 4 15.01 -26.64 49.79
C PHE A 4 16.37 -27.10 49.25
N ASN A 5 16.34 -27.88 48.17
CA ASN A 5 17.54 -28.51 47.62
C ASN A 5 18.21 -27.56 46.63
N ALA A 6 19.32 -26.92 47.02
CA ALA A 6 20.03 -25.91 46.23
C ALA A 6 20.35 -26.37 44.79
N LYS A 7 20.53 -27.67 44.57
CA LYS A 7 20.71 -28.27 43.24
C LYS A 7 19.50 -28.08 42.33
N THR A 8 18.29 -28.24 42.87
CA THR A 8 17.03 -28.04 42.12
C THR A 8 16.80 -26.56 41.81
N LEU A 9 17.12 -25.66 42.75
CA LEU A 9 17.03 -24.22 42.54
C LEU A 9 17.91 -23.75 41.36
N SER A 10 19.18 -24.19 41.32
CA SER A 10 20.08 -23.86 40.21
C SER A 10 19.61 -24.41 38.87
N PHE A 11 19.04 -25.63 38.84
CA PHE A 11 18.49 -26.20 37.62
C PHE A 11 17.33 -25.37 37.06
N TYR A 12 16.38 -24.97 37.92
CA TYR A 12 15.27 -24.11 37.50
C TYR A 12 15.75 -22.72 37.08
N ALA A 13 16.72 -22.13 37.78
CA ALA A 13 17.28 -20.84 37.40
C ALA A 13 17.93 -20.88 36.01
N ILE A 14 18.70 -21.93 35.71
CA ILE A 14 19.34 -22.11 34.39
C ILE A 14 18.28 -22.35 33.32
N ALA A 15 17.29 -23.20 33.58
CA ALA A 15 16.22 -23.49 32.64
C ALA A 15 15.41 -22.23 32.31
N ILE A 16 14.97 -21.49 33.32
CA ILE A 16 14.24 -20.23 33.16
C ILE A 16 15.11 -19.19 32.42
N GLY A 17 16.38 -19.05 32.81
CA GLY A 17 17.32 -18.15 32.15
C GLY A 17 17.49 -18.46 30.66
N SER A 18 17.59 -19.74 30.31
CA SER A 18 17.75 -20.21 28.93
C SER A 18 16.50 -19.88 28.09
N VAL A 19 15.31 -20.11 28.64
CA VAL A 19 14.05 -19.80 27.96
C VAL A 19 13.91 -18.29 27.74
N LEU A 20 14.22 -17.47 28.75
CA LEU A 20 14.16 -16.01 28.62
C LEU A 20 15.15 -15.48 27.56
N LEU A 21 16.34 -16.08 27.47
CA LEU A 21 17.36 -15.67 26.51
C LEU A 21 16.95 -16.04 25.08
N LEU A 22 16.41 -17.24 24.87
CA LEU A 22 15.85 -17.66 23.57
C LEU A 22 14.66 -16.79 23.17
N PHE A 23 13.72 -16.56 24.08
CA PHE A 23 12.55 -15.72 23.82
C PHE A 23 12.99 -14.32 23.41
N ARG A 24 13.90 -13.68 24.17
CA ARG A 24 14.44 -12.37 23.82
C ARG A 24 15.10 -12.36 22.44
N THR A 25 15.89 -13.38 22.12
CA THR A 25 16.58 -13.46 20.82
C THR A 25 15.59 -13.54 19.67
N VAL A 26 14.58 -14.40 19.80
CA VAL A 26 13.52 -14.55 18.79
C VAL A 26 12.65 -13.29 18.69
N SER A 27 12.30 -12.65 19.81
CA SER A 27 11.55 -11.39 19.83
C SER A 27 12.31 -10.27 19.14
N VAL A 28 13.59 -10.06 19.47
CA VAL A 28 14.43 -9.03 18.83
C VAL A 28 14.59 -9.31 17.34
N TYR A 29 14.75 -10.57 16.94
CA TYR A 29 14.79 -10.95 15.53
C TYR A 29 13.47 -10.62 14.82
N GLY A 30 12.33 -10.97 15.43
CA GLY A 30 11.01 -10.64 14.90
C GLY A 30 10.80 -9.14 14.73
N GLU A 31 11.10 -8.34 15.76
CA GLU A 31 10.93 -6.87 15.71
C GLU A 31 11.82 -6.19 14.67
N THR A 32 13.03 -6.71 14.45
CA THR A 32 13.99 -6.10 13.52
C THR A 32 13.84 -6.57 12.08
N LYS A 33 13.31 -7.77 11.85
CA LYS A 33 13.22 -8.39 10.51
C LYS A 33 11.80 -8.54 9.97
N LEU A 34 10.79 -8.54 10.83
CA LEU A 34 9.37 -8.69 10.47
C LEU A 34 8.59 -7.40 10.74
N LYS A 35 9.14 -6.25 10.30
CA LYS A 35 8.36 -5.01 10.31
C LYS A 35 7.29 -5.08 9.25
N ALA A 36 6.04 -4.83 9.65
CA ALA A 36 4.95 -4.62 8.72
C ALA A 36 5.34 -3.46 7.77
N PRO A 37 5.12 -3.60 6.46
CA PRO A 37 5.23 -2.49 5.54
C PRO A 37 4.40 -1.31 6.04
N ILE A 38 4.84 -0.07 5.74
CA ILE A 38 4.01 1.10 6.00
C ILE A 38 2.67 0.95 5.26
N ASN A 39 1.58 1.35 5.90
CA ASN A 39 0.26 1.35 5.30
C ASN A 39 0.15 2.54 4.33
N ILE A 40 -0.16 2.28 3.07
CA ILE A 40 -0.41 3.27 2.02
C ILE A 40 -1.83 3.19 1.45
N ASP A 41 -2.75 2.54 2.17
CA ASP A 41 -4.16 2.42 1.81
C ASP A 41 -4.82 3.78 1.68
N GLY A 42 -5.61 3.93 0.62
CA GLY A 42 -6.55 5.02 0.46
C GLY A 42 -6.52 5.63 -0.92
N SER A 43 -7.03 6.86 -1.01
CA SER A 43 -7.24 7.53 -2.27
C SER A 43 -6.15 8.54 -2.53
N TYR A 44 -5.66 8.63 -3.76
CA TYR A 44 -4.61 9.55 -4.17
C TYR A 44 -5.09 10.33 -5.38
N GLN A 45 -5.22 11.63 -5.22
CA GLN A 45 -5.60 12.53 -6.30
C GLN A 45 -4.36 13.05 -7.00
N PHE A 46 -4.28 12.87 -8.32
CA PHE A 46 -3.23 13.46 -9.14
C PHE A 46 -3.40 14.98 -9.16
N ILE A 47 -2.34 15.72 -8.83
CA ILE A 47 -2.37 17.19 -8.78
C ILE A 47 -1.47 17.81 -9.85
N GLU A 48 -0.34 17.15 -10.09
CA GLU A 48 0.58 17.50 -11.16
C GLU A 48 0.92 16.20 -11.86
N ALA A 49 0.60 16.11 -13.13
CA ALA A 49 0.99 14.98 -13.93
C ALA A 49 1.04 15.41 -15.39
N ASP A 50 2.18 15.18 -16.04
CA ASP A 50 2.34 15.42 -17.49
C ASP A 50 1.65 14.32 -18.28
N LEU A 51 0.37 14.09 -18.01
CA LEU A 51 -0.34 12.90 -18.44
C LEU A 51 -0.32 12.72 -19.97
N PRO A 52 -0.42 11.46 -20.45
CA PRO A 52 -0.68 11.20 -21.87
C PRO A 52 -1.86 12.04 -22.36
N SER A 53 -1.86 12.44 -23.64
CA SER A 53 -2.81 13.42 -24.19
C SER A 53 -4.29 13.14 -23.90
N CYS A 54 -4.71 11.87 -23.79
CA CYS A 54 -6.11 11.53 -23.45
C CYS A 54 -6.48 11.70 -21.96
N LEU A 55 -5.52 12.02 -21.11
CA LEU A 55 -5.66 12.12 -19.65
C LEU A 55 -5.33 13.52 -19.09
N GLN A 56 -4.80 14.43 -19.90
CA GLN A 56 -4.28 15.75 -19.47
C GLN A 56 -5.31 16.66 -18.76
N ASP A 57 -6.59 16.62 -19.15
CA ASP A 57 -7.63 17.48 -18.59
C ASP A 57 -8.52 16.80 -17.52
N GLN A 58 -8.19 15.55 -17.18
CA GLN A 58 -8.98 14.70 -16.30
C GLN A 58 -8.49 14.82 -14.86
N GLN A 59 -9.43 14.89 -13.91
CA GLN A 59 -9.10 14.74 -12.50
C GLN A 59 -8.99 13.24 -12.19
N LEU A 60 -7.76 12.73 -12.21
CA LEU A 60 -7.47 11.33 -11.94
C LEU A 60 -7.38 11.05 -10.44
N GLN A 61 -7.90 9.90 -10.05
CA GLN A 61 -7.86 9.40 -8.68
C GLN A 61 -7.42 7.93 -8.71
N LEU A 62 -6.32 7.64 -8.01
CA LEU A 62 -5.82 6.29 -7.77
C LEU A 62 -6.27 5.84 -6.39
N ASN A 63 -7.09 4.80 -6.31
CA ASN A 63 -7.41 4.16 -5.05
C ASN A 63 -6.49 2.95 -4.87
N ILE A 64 -5.89 2.81 -3.68
CA ILE A 64 -4.98 1.73 -3.33
C ILE A 64 -5.53 0.97 -2.13
N GLU A 65 -5.55 -0.34 -2.24
CA GLU A 65 -5.78 -1.31 -1.17
C GLU A 65 -4.55 -2.22 -1.05
N GLN A 66 -4.03 -2.36 0.15
CA GLN A 66 -2.78 -3.03 0.47
C GLN A 66 -3.05 -4.28 1.29
N SER A 67 -2.48 -5.40 0.83
CA SER A 67 -2.44 -6.66 1.55
C SER A 67 -0.99 -7.09 1.72
N GLY A 68 -0.39 -6.72 2.85
CA GLY A 68 1.04 -6.94 3.10
C GLY A 68 1.91 -6.13 2.14
N ILE A 69 2.61 -6.82 1.22
CA ILE A 69 3.42 -6.21 0.15
C ILE A 69 2.67 -6.11 -1.18
N TYR A 70 1.46 -6.64 -1.28
CA TYR A 70 0.68 -6.59 -2.51
C TYR A 70 -0.22 -5.36 -2.52
N LEU A 71 -0.33 -4.74 -3.68
CA LEU A 71 -1.19 -3.58 -3.92
C LEU A 71 -2.23 -3.94 -4.95
N PHE A 72 -3.47 -3.54 -4.67
CA PHE A 72 -4.62 -3.61 -5.55
C PHE A 72 -5.26 -2.23 -5.61
N GLY A 73 -6.09 -1.99 -6.61
CA GLY A 73 -6.73 -0.70 -6.72
C GLY A 73 -7.31 -0.43 -8.08
N ASN A 74 -7.67 0.83 -8.29
CA ASN A 74 -8.14 1.31 -9.57
C ASN A 74 -7.72 2.75 -9.82
N ILE A 75 -7.55 3.10 -11.10
CA ILE A 75 -7.49 4.48 -11.55
C ILE A 75 -8.88 4.85 -12.06
N THR A 76 -9.43 5.92 -11.51
CA THR A 76 -10.73 6.46 -11.88
C THR A 76 -10.57 7.88 -12.37
N THR A 77 -11.41 8.28 -13.31
CA THR A 77 -11.55 9.68 -13.73
C THR A 77 -12.81 10.25 -13.12
N ASN A 78 -12.68 11.38 -12.41
CA ASN A 78 -13.86 12.15 -12.03
C ASN A 78 -14.34 12.92 -13.26
N ALA A 79 -15.47 12.49 -13.82
CA ALA A 79 -16.16 13.22 -14.86
C ALA A 79 -16.61 14.59 -14.34
N LYS A 80 -16.20 15.68 -15.01
CA LYS A 80 -16.72 17.03 -14.73
C LYS A 80 -18.21 17.18 -15.08
N SER A 81 -18.82 16.21 -15.77
CA SER A 81 -20.19 16.27 -16.26
C SER A 81 -20.98 15.00 -15.92
N PRO A 82 -22.27 15.11 -15.52
CA PRO A 82 -23.10 13.97 -15.09
C PRO A 82 -23.48 12.98 -16.21
N ALA A 83 -23.04 13.22 -17.44
CA ALA A 83 -23.32 12.38 -18.60
C ALA A 83 -22.18 11.39 -18.95
N GLN A 84 -21.03 11.45 -18.27
CA GLN A 84 -19.89 10.56 -18.53
C GLN A 84 -19.85 9.40 -17.53
N GLN A 85 -19.88 8.18 -18.04
CA GLN A 85 -19.69 6.95 -17.25
C GLN A 85 -18.33 6.99 -16.56
N VAL A 86 -18.34 6.77 -15.24
CA VAL A 86 -17.13 6.52 -14.45
C VAL A 86 -16.48 5.26 -15.02
N SER A 87 -15.32 5.43 -15.63
CA SER A 87 -14.51 4.32 -16.13
C SER A 87 -13.36 4.08 -15.17
N GLU A 88 -13.10 2.80 -14.91
CA GLU A 88 -12.07 2.39 -13.95
C GLU A 88 -11.07 1.46 -14.65
N ILE A 89 -9.78 1.70 -14.44
CA ILE A 89 -8.72 0.77 -14.82
C ILE A 89 -8.31 0.02 -13.55
N PRO A 90 -8.54 -1.29 -13.44
CA PRO A 90 -8.05 -2.07 -12.32
C PRO A 90 -6.53 -2.13 -12.36
N MET A 91 -5.91 -1.93 -11.21
CA MET A 91 -4.46 -1.91 -11.04
C MET A 91 -4.04 -2.96 -10.01
N SER A 92 -2.92 -3.61 -10.26
CA SER A 92 -2.30 -4.53 -9.30
C SER A 92 -0.78 -4.42 -9.34
N GLY A 93 -0.14 -4.76 -8.23
CA GLY A 93 1.31 -4.70 -8.14
C GLY A 93 1.83 -4.92 -6.73
N ASP A 94 2.99 -4.35 -6.43
CA ASP A 94 3.68 -4.56 -5.17
C ASP A 94 4.34 -3.32 -4.58
N PHE A 95 4.48 -3.37 -3.25
CA PHE A 95 5.12 -2.38 -2.40
C PHE A 95 6.35 -2.99 -1.73
N LYS A 96 7.54 -2.60 -2.18
CA LYS A 96 8.82 -3.09 -1.63
C LYS A 96 9.78 -1.94 -1.41
N GLY A 97 10.35 -1.84 -0.21
CA GLY A 97 11.40 -0.87 0.08
C GLY A 97 10.97 0.59 -0.17
N HIS A 98 9.71 0.93 0.11
CA HIS A 98 9.08 2.23 -0.16
C HIS A 98 8.77 2.53 -1.64
N GLN A 99 9.10 1.61 -2.54
CA GLN A 99 8.75 1.69 -3.95
C GLN A 99 7.42 1.00 -4.21
N ILE A 100 6.61 1.65 -5.03
CA ILE A 100 5.31 1.20 -5.51
C ILE A 100 5.48 0.93 -6.99
N ILE A 101 5.09 -0.25 -7.42
CA ILE A 101 4.97 -0.59 -8.84
C ILE A 101 3.58 -1.20 -9.01
N MET A 102 2.72 -0.55 -9.78
CA MET A 102 1.37 -1.04 -10.09
C MET A 102 1.15 -0.97 -11.59
N SER A 103 0.44 -1.94 -12.16
CA SER A 103 0.10 -1.97 -13.57
C SER A 103 -1.35 -2.38 -13.78
N GLY A 104 -1.94 -1.91 -14.86
CA GLY A 104 -3.32 -2.18 -15.21
C GLY A 104 -3.58 -1.96 -16.69
N LYS A 105 -4.61 -2.64 -17.19
CA LYS A 105 -5.09 -2.48 -18.56
C LYS A 105 -6.59 -2.26 -18.53
N GLY A 106 -7.06 -1.26 -19.26
CA GLY A 106 -8.48 -0.96 -19.33
C GLY A 106 -8.77 0.14 -20.32
N ASN A 107 -10.02 0.57 -20.34
CA ASN A 107 -10.42 1.73 -21.13
C ASN A 107 -10.93 2.82 -20.18
N LEU A 108 -10.59 4.06 -20.47
CA LEU A 108 -11.17 5.22 -19.79
C LEU A 108 -12.09 5.92 -20.79
N ALA A 109 -13.23 6.43 -20.33
CA ALA A 109 -14.27 7.04 -21.17
C ALA A 109 -13.77 8.13 -22.14
N ASN A 110 -12.60 8.72 -21.87
CA ASN A 110 -12.02 9.82 -22.64
C ASN A 110 -10.82 9.38 -23.51
N CYS A 111 -10.55 8.08 -23.60
CA CYS A 111 -9.55 7.51 -24.49
C CYS A 111 -10.25 6.54 -25.45
N ASP A 112 -10.08 6.75 -26.76
CA ASP A 112 -10.71 5.89 -27.79
C ASP A 112 -10.09 4.50 -27.88
N SER A 113 -8.92 4.32 -27.26
CA SER A 113 -8.13 3.11 -27.30
C SER A 113 -7.86 2.59 -25.89
N PRO A 114 -7.72 1.26 -25.72
CA PRO A 114 -7.33 0.70 -24.43
C PRO A 114 -5.96 1.25 -24.03
N LEU A 115 -5.80 1.52 -22.74
CA LEU A 115 -4.55 1.95 -22.13
C LEU A 115 -3.90 0.79 -21.38
N GLN A 116 -2.58 0.77 -21.34
CA GLN A 116 -1.81 -0.13 -20.48
C GLN A 116 -0.90 0.69 -19.59
N LEU A 117 -1.42 1.05 -18.42
CA LEU A 117 -0.77 1.98 -17.50
C LEU A 117 0.12 1.22 -16.52
N THR A 118 1.33 1.74 -16.32
CA THR A 118 2.25 1.32 -15.28
C THR A 118 2.60 2.55 -14.43
N ILE A 119 2.36 2.46 -13.13
CA ILE A 119 2.72 3.47 -12.14
C ILE A 119 3.92 2.94 -11.37
N GLN A 120 5.01 3.71 -11.37
CA GLN A 120 6.18 3.44 -10.56
C GLN A 120 6.49 4.67 -9.72
N GLY A 121 6.59 4.54 -8.40
CA GLY A 121 6.82 5.69 -7.54
C GLY A 121 7.29 5.34 -6.14
N GLU A 122 7.43 6.38 -5.32
CA GLU A 122 7.82 6.28 -3.93
C GLU A 122 6.79 6.99 -3.04
N HIS A 123 6.45 6.38 -1.91
CA HIS A 123 5.62 7.04 -0.91
C HIS A 123 6.45 8.02 -0.08
N ARG A 124 6.17 9.33 -0.22
CA ARG A 124 6.86 10.43 0.48
C ARG A 124 5.88 11.30 1.26
N LYS A 125 5.88 11.17 2.59
CA LYS A 125 5.14 12.05 3.52
C LYS A 125 3.67 12.30 3.10
N HIS A 126 2.92 11.23 2.80
CA HIS A 126 1.52 11.23 2.33
C HIS A 126 1.30 11.58 0.86
N ASN A 127 2.36 11.70 0.06
CA ASN A 127 2.26 11.85 -1.38
C ASN A 127 2.87 10.64 -2.07
N LEU A 128 2.33 10.30 -3.23
CA LEU A 128 2.95 9.41 -4.19
C LEU A 128 3.62 10.26 -5.25
N VAL A 129 4.92 10.04 -5.43
CA VAL A 129 5.70 10.75 -6.45
C VAL A 129 6.38 9.70 -7.32
N GLY A 130 6.25 9.82 -8.63
CA GLY A 130 6.73 8.78 -9.53
C GLY A 130 6.53 9.08 -11.00
N THR A 131 6.57 8.03 -11.81
CA THR A 131 6.24 8.06 -13.23
C THR A 131 5.01 7.20 -13.52
N ILE A 132 4.21 7.67 -14.47
CA ILE A 132 3.13 6.92 -15.10
C ILE A 132 3.50 6.72 -16.56
N LYS A 133 3.45 5.46 -17.01
CA LYS A 133 3.77 5.07 -18.38
C LYS A 133 2.57 4.40 -19.02
N ASP A 134 2.20 4.82 -20.22
CA ASP A 134 1.35 4.02 -21.08
C ASP A 134 2.22 3.19 -22.03
N SER A 135 2.19 1.88 -21.83
CA SER A 135 3.01 0.94 -22.59
C SER A 135 2.58 0.80 -24.04
N LEU A 136 1.33 1.18 -24.39
CA LEU A 136 0.81 1.08 -25.75
C LEU A 136 1.20 2.29 -26.60
N SER A 137 1.12 3.50 -26.05
CA SER A 137 1.60 4.72 -26.73
C SER A 137 3.09 5.01 -26.52
N ASN A 138 3.75 4.24 -25.64
CA ASN A 138 5.12 4.46 -25.20
C ASN A 138 5.35 5.89 -24.67
N SER A 139 4.34 6.46 -24.02
CA SER A 139 4.42 7.74 -23.33
C SER A 139 4.74 7.52 -21.85
N GLU A 140 5.60 8.35 -21.29
CA GLU A 140 5.98 8.31 -19.88
C GLU A 140 6.08 9.73 -19.33
N SER A 141 5.57 9.88 -18.11
CA SER A 141 5.35 11.18 -17.52
C SER A 141 5.52 11.12 -16.02
N THR A 142 6.06 12.18 -15.43
CA THR A 142 6.13 12.30 -13.97
C THR A 142 4.79 12.70 -13.38
N PHE A 143 4.50 12.24 -12.17
CA PHE A 143 3.30 12.62 -11.42
C PHE A 143 3.58 12.87 -9.93
N ILE A 144 2.71 13.68 -9.35
CA ILE A 144 2.52 13.85 -7.91
C ILE A 144 1.03 13.61 -7.62
N ALA A 145 0.75 12.60 -6.80
CA ALA A 145 -0.57 12.33 -6.29
C ALA A 145 -0.61 12.52 -4.77
N LYS A 146 -1.52 13.36 -4.28
CA LYS A 146 -1.68 13.60 -2.84
C LYS A 146 -2.75 12.70 -2.27
N TYR A 147 -2.48 12.20 -1.07
CA TYR A 147 -3.46 11.45 -0.30
C TYR A 147 -4.72 12.27 -0.05
N GLN A 148 -5.86 11.68 -0.38
CA GLN A 148 -7.19 12.09 0.03
C GLN A 148 -7.71 10.98 0.93
N GLN A 149 -8.09 11.38 2.14
CA GLN A 149 -8.50 10.47 3.21
C GLN A 149 -9.47 9.41 2.68
N SER A 150 -9.14 8.14 2.92
CA SER A 150 -9.95 7.01 2.46
C SER A 150 -11.39 7.15 2.96
N LYS A 151 -12.39 7.00 2.08
CA LYS A 151 -13.79 6.85 2.45
C LYS A 151 -14.08 5.42 2.94
N SER A 152 -13.22 4.90 3.82
CA SER A 152 -13.44 3.68 4.58
C SER A 152 -12.95 3.93 6.01
N ALA A 153 -13.80 4.59 6.79
CA ALA A 153 -13.70 4.47 8.24
C ALA A 153 -13.91 2.98 8.59
N PRO A 154 -13.11 2.39 9.49
CA PRO A 154 -13.47 1.12 10.07
C PRO A 154 -14.75 1.34 10.88
N THR A 155 -15.85 0.73 10.43
CA THR A 155 -17.04 0.56 11.27
C THR A 155 -16.67 -0.39 12.40
N GLU A 156 -16.06 0.16 13.45
CA GLU A 156 -15.91 -0.50 14.74
C GLU A 156 -17.31 -0.58 15.36
N ALA A 157 -18.06 -1.62 14.96
CA ALA A 157 -19.27 -2.01 15.66
C ALA A 157 -18.86 -2.74 16.94
N THR A 158 -18.50 -1.97 17.98
CA THR A 158 -18.53 -2.46 19.35
C THR A 158 -19.97 -2.84 19.68
N LYS A 159 -20.28 -4.14 19.66
CA LYS A 159 -21.51 -4.66 20.26
C LYS A 159 -21.13 -5.73 21.28
N GLY A 160 -20.88 -5.25 22.50
CA GLY A 160 -20.93 -6.10 23.69
C GLY A 160 -22.37 -6.51 23.97
N HIS A 161 -22.56 -7.79 24.26
CA HIS A 161 -23.68 -8.34 25.01
C HIS A 161 -23.10 -9.14 26.16
#